data_AF-A0A3L9MD52-F1
#
_entry.id   AF-A0A3L9MD52-F1
#
_cell.length_a   1.000
_cell.length_b   1.000
_cell.length_c   1.000
_cell.angle_alpha   90.00
_cell.angle_beta   90.00
_cell.angle_gamma   90.00
#
_symmetry.space_group_name_H-M   'P 1'
#
loop_
_entity.id
_entity.type
_entity.pdbx_description
1 polymer ?
#
loop_
_entity_poly.entity_id
_entity_poly.type
_entity_poly.pdbx_seq_one_letter_code
_entity_poly.pdbx_strand_id
1 'polypeptide(L)'
;MNMDISPLLTPIHEQSPCGEDYSFSNEFHTIKKARTQDDVLLDQGDWVTEPKQADWDFVASTSIDLLQSKSKDIRLLTWLSEAWANLYGFSGIAKSLELSHRLLEQYWLTIHPEVEDDDLDQRIGLLQGLINQLPLLIKKVSLVDHSPFYHLLDYDNFLYHENIRRKQSDEYDNTNNHTELEQFEQALLNTDKNFQYQNYQHFNEILQQWSVLKNVLDGLLGLDSPSFAAIDSSLDTIHISLKKIYKTEHFEQSTQQSITPVATPSTPTTQPVTAQAPMTHNQLSFQPQVQSHVENREQAMQVLQEIATYFQKNEPHSPVSYMLQKTIKWSQMPLHEWLGQVIKDEHPLQMVQDMLGVQPKNEYE
;
A
#
# COMPACT_ATOMS: atom_id res chain seq x y z
N MET A 1 18.24 -18.64 5.78
CA MET A 1 17.30 -19.56 5.12
C MET A 1 17.08 -19.07 3.69
N ASN A 2 16.86 -19.93 2.70
CA ASN A 2 16.48 -19.48 1.35
C ASN A 2 14.94 -19.46 1.25
N MET A 3 14.33 -18.40 0.71
CA MET A 3 12.87 -18.28 0.52
C MET A 3 12.40 -18.99 -0.77
N ASP A 4 12.91 -20.19 -1.04
CA ASP A 4 12.43 -21.02 -2.15
C ASP A 4 11.11 -21.69 -1.74
N ILE A 5 10.02 -21.29 -2.39
CA ILE A 5 8.68 -21.79 -2.12
C ILE A 5 8.38 -23.12 -2.81
N SER A 6 9.21 -23.55 -3.78
CA SER A 6 8.94 -24.74 -4.60
C SER A 6 8.72 -26.02 -3.77
N PRO A 7 9.55 -26.31 -2.74
CA PRO A 7 9.34 -27.45 -1.86
C PRO A 7 8.08 -27.33 -0.98
N LEU A 8 7.62 -26.11 -0.70
CA LEU A 8 6.42 -25.88 0.12
C LEU A 8 5.14 -26.17 -0.67
N LEU A 9 5.20 -26.17 -2.00
CA LEU A 9 4.07 -26.44 -2.89
C LEU A 9 3.92 -27.93 -3.21
N THR A 10 4.91 -28.77 -2.92
CA THR A 10 4.82 -30.21 -3.17
C THR A 10 3.81 -30.87 -2.23
N PRO A 11 3.01 -31.85 -2.69
CA PRO A 11 2.07 -32.55 -1.83
C PRO A 11 2.84 -33.31 -0.74
N ILE A 12 2.27 -33.38 0.46
CA ILE A 12 2.90 -34.08 1.59
C ILE A 12 2.88 -35.60 1.36
N HIS A 13 1.72 -36.14 0.98
CA HIS A 13 1.53 -37.54 0.60
C HIS A 13 0.64 -37.65 -0.64
N GLU A 14 0.79 -38.72 -1.44
CA GLU A 14 -0.01 -38.93 -2.67
C GLU A 14 -1.53 -39.01 -2.38
N GLN A 15 -1.91 -39.65 -1.27
CA GLN A 15 -3.31 -39.87 -0.89
C GLN A 15 -3.87 -38.79 0.05
N SER A 16 -2.99 -38.02 0.69
CA SER A 16 -3.36 -36.85 1.51
C SER A 16 -2.38 -35.71 1.19
N PRO A 17 -2.64 -34.93 0.13
CA PRO A 17 -1.73 -33.88 -0.32
C PRO A 17 -1.48 -32.79 0.74
N CYS A 18 -2.48 -32.55 1.60
CA CYS A 18 -2.43 -31.56 2.66
C CYS A 18 -2.02 -32.10 4.03
N GLY A 19 -1.80 -33.41 4.16
CA GLY A 19 -1.40 -34.02 5.43
C GLY A 19 -2.49 -33.95 6.49
N GLU A 20 -2.10 -33.86 7.75
CA GLU A 20 -3.03 -33.92 8.90
C GLU A 20 -3.32 -32.52 9.46
N ASP A 21 -4.43 -32.37 10.19
CA ASP A 21 -4.70 -31.15 10.94
C ASP A 21 -3.81 -31.08 12.20
N TYR A 22 -3.03 -30.00 12.30
CA TYR A 22 -2.11 -29.75 13.41
C TYR A 22 -2.64 -28.73 14.43
N SER A 23 -3.95 -28.40 14.39
CA SER A 23 -4.64 -27.45 15.30
C SER A 23 -4.22 -27.54 16.77
N PHE A 24 -4.11 -28.77 17.29
CA PHE A 24 -3.85 -29.08 18.71
C PHE A 24 -2.44 -29.63 18.96
N SER A 25 -1.56 -29.55 17.96
CA SER A 25 -0.19 -30.04 18.04
C SER A 25 0.68 -29.15 18.94
N ASN A 26 1.70 -29.75 19.55
CA ASN A 26 2.68 -28.99 20.32
C ASN A 26 3.41 -27.97 19.45
N GLU A 27 3.65 -28.30 18.19
CA GLU A 27 4.30 -27.46 17.20
C GLU A 27 3.51 -26.16 16.99
N PHE A 28 2.19 -26.24 16.75
CA PHE A 28 1.33 -25.05 16.65
C PHE A 28 1.33 -24.22 17.93
N HIS A 29 1.33 -24.87 19.10
CA HIS A 29 1.44 -24.17 20.38
C HIS A 29 2.79 -23.45 20.53
N THR A 30 3.90 -24.08 20.13
CA THR A 30 5.24 -23.47 20.19
C THR A 30 5.38 -22.32 19.23
N ILE A 31 4.84 -22.40 18.00
CA ILE A 31 4.83 -21.28 17.05
C ILE A 31 4.06 -20.09 17.64
N LYS A 32 2.85 -20.31 18.14
CA LYS A 32 2.05 -19.24 18.77
C LYS A 32 2.80 -18.58 19.93
N LYS A 33 3.49 -19.38 20.75
CA LYS A 33 4.31 -18.87 21.86
C LYS A 33 5.52 -18.07 21.37
N ALA A 34 6.19 -18.53 20.31
CA ALA A 34 7.37 -17.88 19.76
C ALA A 34 7.07 -16.55 19.06
N ARG A 35 5.84 -16.36 18.56
CA ARG A 35 5.37 -15.09 17.98
C ARG A 35 5.05 -14.01 19.03
N THR A 36 4.92 -14.38 20.31
CA THR A 36 4.55 -13.40 21.34
C THR A 36 5.75 -12.53 21.69
N GLN A 37 5.58 -11.22 21.58
CA GLN A 37 6.52 -10.22 22.08
C GLN A 37 5.83 -9.33 23.11
N ASP A 38 6.56 -8.94 24.16
CA ASP A 38 6.07 -8.01 25.18
C ASP A 38 6.25 -6.56 24.70
N ASP A 39 5.31 -5.69 25.07
CA ASP A 39 5.44 -4.25 24.80
C ASP A 39 6.42 -3.63 25.81
N VAL A 40 7.56 -3.16 25.31
CA VAL A 40 8.65 -2.57 26.11
C VAL A 40 8.24 -1.21 26.70
N LEU A 41 7.19 -0.57 26.16
CA LEU A 41 6.69 0.71 26.65
C LEU A 41 5.71 0.57 27.83
N LEU A 42 5.27 -0.65 28.17
CA LEU A 42 4.42 -0.89 29.33
C LEU A 42 5.27 -0.95 30.60
N ASP A 43 4.88 -0.16 31.60
CA ASP A 43 5.48 -0.20 32.94
C ASP A 43 5.22 -1.57 33.59
N GLN A 44 6.29 -2.35 33.78
CA GLN A 44 6.22 -3.69 34.39
C GLN A 44 6.06 -3.63 35.92
N GLY A 45 6.04 -2.43 36.52
CA GLY A 45 6.02 -2.26 37.97
C GLY A 45 7.26 -2.86 38.64
N ASP A 46 7.11 -3.36 39.88
CA ASP A 46 8.23 -3.89 40.67
C ASP A 46 8.75 -5.27 40.20
N TRP A 47 8.16 -5.86 39.15
CA TRP A 47 8.56 -7.15 38.59
C TRP A 47 9.20 -6.97 37.21
N VAL A 48 10.48 -6.58 37.19
CA VAL A 48 11.24 -6.45 35.94
C VAL A 48 11.63 -7.85 35.43
N THR A 49 10.98 -8.28 34.36
CA THR A 49 11.40 -9.45 33.59
C THR A 49 12.00 -9.01 32.26
N GLU A 50 12.95 -9.77 31.72
CA GLU A 50 13.43 -9.50 30.35
C GLU A 50 12.22 -9.58 29.40
N PRO A 51 11.94 -8.52 28.62
CA PRO A 51 10.78 -8.49 27.76
C PRO A 51 10.90 -9.61 26.74
N LYS A 52 9.87 -10.44 26.65
CA LYS A 52 9.84 -11.54 25.70
C LYS A 52 9.94 -10.98 24.29
N GLN A 53 10.93 -11.44 23.53
CA GLN A 53 11.07 -11.13 22.11
C GLN A 53 10.53 -12.27 21.27
N ALA A 54 9.94 -11.94 20.13
CA ALA A 54 9.52 -12.95 19.18
C ALA A 54 10.73 -13.61 18.51
N ASP A 55 10.68 -14.94 18.37
CA ASP A 55 11.71 -15.72 17.68
C ASP A 55 11.25 -16.00 16.25
N TRP A 56 11.48 -15.03 15.36
CA TRP A 56 11.01 -15.12 13.98
C TRP A 56 11.72 -16.21 13.18
N ASP A 57 12.98 -16.50 13.48
CA ASP A 57 13.72 -17.61 12.86
C ASP A 57 13.06 -18.95 13.21
N PHE A 58 12.72 -19.18 14.48
CA PHE A 58 12.00 -20.38 14.91
C PHE A 58 10.61 -20.48 14.29
N VAL A 59 9.87 -19.37 14.23
CA VAL A 59 8.54 -19.34 13.60
C VAL A 59 8.65 -19.70 12.12
N ALA A 60 9.62 -19.13 11.40
CA ALA A 60 9.84 -19.41 9.99
C ALA A 60 10.23 -20.88 9.78
N SER A 61 11.24 -21.38 10.50
CA SER A 61 11.74 -22.74 10.32
C SER A 61 10.67 -23.79 10.63
N THR A 62 9.98 -23.64 11.75
CA THR A 62 8.96 -24.61 12.16
C THR A 62 7.75 -24.58 11.21
N SER A 63 7.35 -23.40 10.73
CA SER A 63 6.25 -23.30 9.76
C SER A 63 6.62 -23.90 8.41
N ILE A 64 7.86 -23.70 7.95
CA ILE A 64 8.40 -24.32 6.73
C ILE A 64 8.43 -25.85 6.86
N ASP A 65 8.94 -26.39 7.97
CA ASP A 65 9.03 -27.83 8.20
C ASP A 65 7.64 -28.48 8.21
N LEU A 66 6.66 -27.83 8.87
CA LEU A 66 5.28 -28.30 8.89
C LEU A 66 4.64 -28.24 7.50
N LEU A 67 4.76 -27.11 6.79
CA LEU A 67 4.24 -26.96 5.42
C LEU A 67 4.85 -28.00 4.49
N GLN A 68 6.14 -28.30 4.62
CA GLN A 68 6.81 -29.23 3.72
C GLN A 68 6.46 -30.69 4.00
N SER A 69 6.25 -31.07 5.27
CA SER A 69 6.24 -32.49 5.64
C SER A 69 5.02 -32.99 6.41
N LYS A 70 4.18 -32.12 6.98
CA LYS A 70 3.13 -32.50 7.94
C LYS A 70 1.74 -31.99 7.63
N SER A 71 1.60 -30.69 7.34
CA SER A 71 0.29 -30.04 7.20
C SER A 71 0.35 -28.84 6.26
N LYS A 72 -0.51 -28.81 5.24
CA LYS A 72 -0.82 -27.58 4.47
C LYS A 72 -1.97 -26.89 5.18
N ASP A 73 -1.69 -25.74 5.79
CA ASP A 73 -2.65 -25.07 6.67
C ASP A 73 -2.61 -23.55 6.46
N ILE A 74 -3.79 -22.94 6.34
CA ILE A 74 -3.95 -21.49 6.16
C ILE A 74 -3.31 -20.71 7.32
N ARG A 75 -3.35 -21.23 8.55
CA ARG A 75 -2.75 -20.60 9.73
C ARG A 75 -1.24 -20.46 9.61
N LEU A 76 -0.58 -21.46 9.01
CA LEU A 76 0.86 -21.44 8.77
C LEU A 76 1.24 -20.35 7.76
N LEU A 77 0.36 -20.02 6.80
CA LEU A 77 0.59 -18.91 5.86
C LEU A 77 0.67 -17.57 6.59
N THR A 78 -0.26 -17.33 7.53
CA THR A 78 -0.28 -16.11 8.35
C THR A 78 1.00 -15.97 9.17
N TRP A 79 1.44 -17.04 9.84
CA TRP A 79 2.61 -17.01 10.72
C TRP A 79 3.91 -16.92 9.94
N LEU A 80 4.03 -17.64 8.82
CA LEU A 80 5.19 -17.57 7.96
C LEU A 80 5.30 -16.19 7.28
N SER A 81 4.17 -15.60 6.89
CA SER A 81 4.15 -14.23 6.35
C SER A 81 4.66 -13.21 7.35
N GLU A 82 4.27 -13.31 8.61
CA GLU A 82 4.76 -12.43 9.66
C GLU A 82 6.26 -12.64 9.92
N ALA A 83 6.71 -13.89 10.02
CA ALA A 83 8.12 -14.20 10.22
C ALA A 83 9.00 -13.71 9.06
N TRP A 84 8.59 -13.95 7.81
CA TRP A 84 9.33 -13.48 6.64
C TRP A 84 9.30 -11.96 6.49
N ALA A 85 8.24 -11.29 6.92
CA ALA A 85 8.22 -9.83 6.97
C ALA A 85 9.29 -9.28 7.93
N ASN A 86 9.43 -9.89 9.11
CA ASN A 86 10.42 -9.47 10.11
C ASN A 86 11.86 -9.84 9.72
N LEU A 87 12.07 -10.98 9.05
CA LEU A 87 13.40 -11.47 8.67
C LEU A 87 13.91 -10.88 7.34
N TYR A 88 13.01 -10.66 6.37
CA TYR A 88 13.37 -10.36 4.98
C TYR A 88 12.64 -9.14 4.41
N GLY A 89 11.90 -8.39 5.25
CA GLY A 89 11.24 -7.14 4.86
C GLY A 89 10.26 -7.32 3.72
N PHE A 90 10.26 -6.38 2.77
CA PHE A 90 9.33 -6.40 1.63
C PHE A 90 9.46 -7.67 0.78
N SER A 91 10.67 -8.18 0.58
CA SER A 91 10.90 -9.39 -0.21
C SER A 91 10.23 -10.62 0.43
N GLY A 92 10.27 -10.70 1.77
CA GLY A 92 9.60 -11.76 2.52
C GLY A 92 8.08 -11.69 2.43
N ILE A 93 7.52 -10.48 2.49
CA ILE A 93 6.08 -10.26 2.32
C ILE A 93 5.63 -10.64 0.90
N ALA A 94 6.38 -10.25 -0.13
CA ALA A 94 6.06 -10.61 -1.51
C ALA A 94 6.05 -12.14 -1.68
N LYS A 95 7.07 -12.84 -1.16
CA LYS A 95 7.17 -14.29 -1.23
C LYS A 95 6.12 -15.03 -0.41
N SER A 96 5.70 -14.50 0.74
CA SER A 96 4.63 -15.11 1.54
C SER A 96 3.27 -14.97 0.86
N LEU A 97 2.99 -13.84 0.21
CA LEU A 97 1.78 -13.68 -0.60
C LEU A 97 1.79 -14.62 -1.80
N GLU A 98 2.93 -14.74 -2.49
CA GLU A 98 3.11 -15.71 -3.59
C GLU A 98 2.80 -17.14 -3.13
N LEU A 99 3.43 -17.57 -2.04
CA LEU A 99 3.17 -18.88 -1.44
C LEU A 99 1.68 -19.06 -1.10
N SER A 100 1.07 -18.04 -0.49
CA SER A 100 -0.31 -18.11 -0.02
C SER A 100 -1.28 -18.36 -1.16
N HIS A 101 -1.25 -17.54 -2.22
CA HIS A 101 -2.20 -17.72 -3.31
C HIS A 101 -1.95 -19.02 -4.08
N ARG A 102 -0.69 -19.47 -4.23
CA ARG A 102 -0.39 -20.74 -4.91
C ARG A 102 -0.84 -21.96 -4.11
N LEU A 103 -0.66 -21.97 -2.78
CA LEU A 103 -1.17 -23.05 -1.94
C LEU A 103 -2.70 -23.08 -1.92
N LEU A 104 -3.35 -21.93 -1.82
CA LEU A 104 -4.81 -21.83 -1.86
C LEU A 104 -5.36 -22.32 -3.19
N GLU A 105 -4.81 -21.85 -4.32
CA GLU A 105 -5.24 -22.28 -5.66
C GLU A 105 -5.05 -23.78 -5.87
N GLN A 106 -3.92 -24.34 -5.44
CA GLN A 106 -3.59 -25.75 -5.67
C GLN A 106 -4.36 -26.71 -4.74
N TYR A 107 -4.60 -26.31 -3.49
CA TYR A 107 -5.05 -27.22 -2.43
C TYR A 107 -6.38 -26.82 -1.78
N TRP A 108 -7.11 -25.84 -2.33
CA TRP A 108 -8.34 -25.30 -1.71
C TRP A 108 -9.26 -26.36 -1.12
N LEU A 109 -9.55 -27.44 -1.84
CA LEU A 109 -10.50 -28.45 -1.37
C LEU A 109 -10.06 -29.23 -0.12
N THR A 110 -8.75 -29.31 0.13
CA THR A 110 -8.19 -30.19 1.18
C THR A 110 -7.24 -29.47 2.15
N ILE A 111 -6.96 -28.17 1.94
CA ILE A 111 -6.10 -27.38 2.83
C ILE A 111 -6.76 -27.21 4.20
N HIS A 112 -5.97 -27.28 5.27
CA HIS A 112 -6.47 -27.13 6.63
C HIS A 112 -6.77 -25.66 6.98
N PRO A 113 -7.83 -25.36 7.74
CA PRO A 113 -8.85 -26.31 8.21
C PRO A 113 -9.75 -26.79 7.07
N GLU A 114 -10.12 -28.07 7.10
CA GLU A 114 -11.11 -28.63 6.16
C GLU A 114 -12.48 -27.96 6.34
N VAL A 115 -13.23 -27.85 5.25
CA VAL A 115 -14.58 -27.27 5.27
C VAL A 115 -15.57 -28.37 5.64
N GLU A 116 -16.35 -28.14 6.69
CA GLU A 116 -17.45 -29.00 7.11
C GLU A 116 -18.78 -28.37 6.71
N ASP A 117 -19.73 -29.17 6.19
CA ASP A 117 -21.08 -28.72 5.83
C ASP A 117 -21.17 -27.45 4.94
N ASP A 118 -20.20 -27.28 4.02
CA ASP A 118 -20.04 -26.09 3.17
C ASP A 118 -19.86 -24.76 3.94
N ASP A 119 -19.50 -24.80 5.23
CA ASP A 119 -19.25 -23.63 6.08
C ASP A 119 -17.82 -23.08 5.88
N LEU A 120 -17.72 -21.93 5.21
CA LEU A 120 -16.46 -21.26 4.91
C LEU A 120 -16.01 -20.28 6.01
N ASP A 121 -16.79 -20.05 7.05
CA ASP A 121 -16.57 -18.97 8.02
C ASP A 121 -15.19 -19.04 8.67
N GLN A 122 -14.75 -20.26 9.04
CA GLN A 122 -13.44 -20.44 9.66
C GLN A 122 -12.30 -20.05 8.70
N ARG A 123 -12.37 -20.48 7.44
CA ARG A 123 -11.36 -20.14 6.43
C ARG A 123 -11.37 -18.65 6.13
N ILE A 124 -12.56 -18.06 5.97
CA ILE A 124 -12.73 -16.62 5.74
C ILE A 124 -12.11 -15.84 6.88
N GLY A 125 -12.38 -16.19 8.15
CA GLY A 125 -11.78 -15.52 9.31
C GLY A 125 -10.25 -15.61 9.34
N LEU A 126 -9.68 -16.76 8.99
CA LEU A 126 -8.22 -16.95 8.91
C LEU A 126 -7.58 -16.12 7.79
N LEU A 127 -8.21 -16.09 6.62
CA LEU A 127 -7.78 -15.30 5.47
C LEU A 127 -7.94 -13.81 5.74
N GLN A 128 -9.01 -13.38 6.41
CA GLN A 128 -9.18 -12.01 6.89
C GLN A 128 -8.05 -11.62 7.86
N GLY A 129 -7.64 -12.52 8.75
CA GLY A 129 -6.47 -12.32 9.60
C GLY A 129 -5.17 -12.10 8.80
N LEU A 130 -4.93 -12.93 7.79
CA LEU A 130 -3.77 -12.82 6.88
C LEU A 130 -3.75 -11.49 6.12
N ILE A 131 -4.89 -11.06 5.56
CA ILE A 131 -4.95 -9.82 4.76
C ILE A 131 -4.89 -8.57 5.65
N ASN A 132 -5.51 -8.58 6.83
CA ASN A 132 -5.60 -7.39 7.68
C ASN A 132 -4.26 -7.03 8.35
N GLN A 133 -3.36 -8.00 8.54
CA GLN A 133 -2.01 -7.71 9.05
C GLN A 133 -1.09 -7.06 7.99
N LEU A 134 -1.40 -7.22 6.70
CA LEU A 134 -0.49 -6.86 5.61
C LEU A 134 -0.03 -5.38 5.66
N PRO A 135 -0.91 -4.37 5.82
CA PRO A 135 -0.46 -2.98 5.89
C PRO A 135 0.48 -2.69 7.05
N LEU A 136 0.23 -3.31 8.21
CA LEU A 136 1.08 -3.12 9.39
C LEU A 136 2.46 -3.75 9.18
N LEU A 137 2.53 -4.96 8.59
CA LEU A 137 3.80 -5.61 8.27
C LEU A 137 4.64 -4.74 7.33
N ILE A 138 4.02 -4.23 6.27
CA ILE A 138 4.68 -3.34 5.30
C ILE A 138 5.19 -2.07 5.99
N LYS A 139 4.38 -1.46 6.86
CA LYS A 139 4.77 -0.23 7.59
C LYS A 139 5.90 -0.43 8.58
N LYS A 140 6.15 -1.67 9.02
CA LYS A 140 7.25 -2.08 9.91
C LYS A 140 8.49 -2.55 9.18
N VAL A 141 8.54 -2.52 7.84
CA VAL A 141 9.76 -2.82 7.10
C VAL A 141 10.72 -1.63 7.18
N SER A 142 12.01 -1.91 7.42
CA SER A 142 13.01 -0.85 7.52
C SER A 142 13.24 -0.18 6.18
N LEU A 143 13.22 1.15 6.19
CA LEU A 143 13.41 1.99 5.01
C LEU A 143 14.89 2.38 4.79
N VAL A 144 15.75 2.11 5.78
CA VAL A 144 17.19 2.40 5.82
C VAL A 144 17.99 1.13 6.14
N ASP A 145 19.27 1.09 5.78
CA ASP A 145 20.14 -0.09 5.93
C ASP A 145 21.07 -0.04 7.16
N HIS A 146 20.93 0.97 8.01
CA HIS A 146 21.76 1.18 9.19
C HIS A 146 20.95 1.67 10.39
N SER A 147 21.49 1.45 11.59
CA SER A 147 20.87 1.89 12.83
C SER A 147 20.90 3.42 12.98
N PRO A 148 19.82 4.06 13.48
CA PRO A 148 18.54 3.45 13.85
C PRO A 148 17.72 3.03 12.63
N PHE A 149 17.15 1.83 12.68
CA PHE A 149 16.30 1.28 11.63
C PHE A 149 14.94 1.97 11.65
N TYR A 150 14.76 2.99 10.80
CA TYR A 150 13.48 3.67 10.67
C TYR A 150 12.52 2.94 9.73
N HIS A 151 11.25 2.97 10.07
CA HIS A 151 10.15 2.37 9.31
C HIS A 151 9.16 3.43 8.84
N LEU A 152 8.19 3.03 8.01
CA LEU A 152 7.14 3.95 7.59
C LEU A 152 6.24 4.38 8.75
N LEU A 153 6.05 3.52 9.75
CA LEU A 153 5.32 3.87 10.97
C LEU A 153 5.99 5.03 11.73
N ASP A 154 7.32 5.02 11.81
CA ASP A 154 8.09 6.09 12.44
C ASP A 154 7.94 7.40 11.66
N TYR A 155 8.06 7.32 10.33
CA TYR A 155 7.84 8.47 9.45
C TYR A 155 6.44 9.07 9.57
N ASP A 156 5.39 8.23 9.63
CA ASP A 156 4.01 8.69 9.84
C ASP A 156 3.87 9.43 11.19
N ASN A 157 4.50 8.91 12.25
CA ASN A 157 4.53 9.54 13.57
C ASN A 157 5.29 10.89 13.53
N PHE A 158 6.47 10.93 12.90
CA PHE A 158 7.25 12.17 12.77
C PHE A 158 6.47 13.27 12.04
N LEU A 159 5.75 12.92 10.97
CA LEU A 159 4.86 13.86 10.28
C LEU A 159 3.71 14.37 11.16
N TYR A 160 3.15 13.50 12.00
CA TYR A 160 2.10 13.87 12.95
C TYR A 160 2.62 14.88 14.00
N HIS A 161 3.77 14.59 14.63
CA HIS A 161 4.41 15.49 15.60
C HIS A 161 4.77 16.84 14.97
N GLU A 162 5.29 16.83 13.74
CA GLU A 162 5.62 18.04 13.00
C GLU A 162 4.38 18.91 12.70
N ASN A 163 3.26 18.29 12.35
CA ASN A 163 2.01 18.99 12.10
C ASN A 163 1.44 19.62 13.39
N ILE A 164 1.51 18.93 14.53
CA ILE A 164 1.12 19.47 15.83
C ILE A 164 1.98 20.69 16.18
N ARG A 165 3.31 20.57 16.04
CA ARG A 165 4.24 21.68 16.32
C ARG A 165 3.90 22.93 15.52
N ARG A 166 3.61 22.77 14.22
CA ARG A 166 3.22 23.89 13.35
C ARG A 166 1.91 24.57 13.77
N LYS A 167 0.96 23.82 14.35
CA LYS A 167 -0.30 24.37 14.87
C LYS A 167 -0.14 25.10 16.20
N GLN A 168 0.89 24.78 16.99
CA GLN A 168 1.16 25.34 18.32
C GLN A 168 2.19 26.50 18.30
N SER A 169 2.61 26.94 17.11
CA SER A 169 3.72 27.87 16.86
C SER A 169 3.53 29.33 17.35
N ASP A 170 2.54 29.64 18.18
CA ASP A 170 2.51 30.92 18.90
C ASP A 170 3.34 30.88 20.21
N GLU A 171 3.77 29.71 20.72
CA GLU A 171 4.35 29.65 22.08
C GLU A 171 5.62 28.79 22.32
N TYR A 172 6.24 28.13 21.34
CA TYR A 172 7.41 27.26 21.64
C TYR A 172 8.70 27.56 20.86
N ASP A 173 9.74 27.76 21.67
CA ASP A 173 11.12 28.15 21.38
C ASP A 173 11.86 27.36 20.29
N ASN A 174 12.71 28.11 19.59
CA ASN A 174 13.85 27.68 18.78
C ASN A 174 14.88 26.90 19.64
N THR A 175 14.56 25.67 20.04
CA THR A 175 15.61 24.74 20.46
C THR A 175 16.27 24.17 19.22
N ASN A 176 17.58 24.38 19.12
CA ASN A 176 18.48 24.02 18.01
C ASN A 176 18.68 22.49 17.84
N ASN A 177 17.68 21.69 18.23
CA ASN A 177 17.71 20.24 18.14
C ASN A 177 17.10 19.81 16.80
N HIS A 178 17.81 18.95 16.06
CA HIS A 178 17.30 18.39 14.82
C HIS A 178 16.00 17.63 15.09
N THR A 179 14.99 17.86 14.27
CA THR A 179 13.72 17.13 14.40
C THR A 179 13.93 15.64 14.08
N GLU A 180 13.08 14.77 14.62
CA GLU A 180 13.13 13.33 14.30
C GLU A 180 12.97 13.09 12.79
N LEU A 181 12.18 13.93 12.12
CA LEU A 181 12.02 13.92 10.67
C LEU A 181 13.33 14.25 9.94
N GLU A 182 14.08 15.26 10.40
CA GLU A 182 15.39 15.60 9.82
C GLU A 182 16.40 14.46 10.03
N GLN A 183 16.38 13.79 11.18
CA GLN A 183 17.24 12.62 11.44
C GLN A 183 16.91 11.46 10.49
N PHE A 184 15.63 11.18 10.29
CA PHE A 184 15.17 10.21 9.29
C PHE A 184 15.63 10.57 7.88
N GLU A 185 15.45 11.83 7.46
CA GLU A 185 15.87 12.29 6.13
C GLU A 185 17.38 12.15 5.91
N GLN A 186 18.20 12.45 6.93
CA GLN A 186 19.65 12.24 6.86
C GLN A 186 20.02 10.75 6.78
N ALA A 187 19.38 9.89 7.57
CA ALA A 187 19.60 8.43 7.49
C ALA A 187 19.22 7.89 6.10
N LEU A 188 18.11 8.35 5.54
CA LEU A 188 17.66 7.98 4.20
C LEU A 188 18.62 8.46 3.09
N LEU A 189 19.21 9.65 3.24
CA LEU A 189 20.22 10.16 2.31
C LEU A 189 21.50 9.33 2.32
N ASN A 190 21.90 8.83 3.49
CA ASN A 190 23.08 7.99 3.68
C ASN A 190 22.86 6.51 3.35
N THR A 191 21.61 6.09 3.16
CA THR A 191 21.26 4.71 2.78
C THR A 191 21.64 4.44 1.32
N ASP A 192 22.18 3.26 1.03
CA ASP A 192 22.57 2.87 -0.34
C ASP A 192 21.41 2.98 -1.35
N LYS A 193 21.71 3.48 -2.56
CA LYS A 193 20.67 3.71 -3.58
C LYS A 193 20.15 2.41 -4.18
N ASN A 194 20.98 1.37 -4.27
CA ASN A 194 20.51 0.06 -4.69
C ASN A 194 19.61 -0.55 -3.61
N PHE A 195 19.91 -0.38 -2.31
CA PHE A 195 18.97 -0.77 -1.25
C PHE A 195 17.60 -0.09 -1.39
N GLN A 196 17.56 1.23 -1.55
CA GLN A 196 16.31 1.99 -1.75
C GLN A 196 15.54 1.50 -2.99
N TYR A 197 16.26 1.25 -4.10
CA TYR A 197 15.68 0.73 -5.33
C TYR A 197 15.10 -0.68 -5.14
N GLN A 198 15.86 -1.60 -4.54
CA GLN A 198 15.41 -2.98 -4.29
C GLN A 198 14.20 -3.01 -3.36
N ASN A 199 14.21 -2.22 -2.27
CA ASN A 199 13.04 -2.09 -1.40
C ASN A 199 11.80 -1.65 -2.17
N TYR A 200 11.94 -0.67 -3.06
CA TYR A 200 10.82 -0.21 -3.88
C TYR A 200 10.36 -1.26 -4.91
N GLN A 201 11.29 -2.01 -5.52
CA GLN A 201 10.93 -3.13 -6.41
C GLN A 201 10.17 -4.23 -5.67
N HIS A 202 10.67 -4.67 -4.52
CA HIS A 202 9.99 -5.66 -3.70
C HIS A 202 8.61 -5.17 -3.23
N PHE A 203 8.45 -3.88 -2.91
CA PHE A 203 7.13 -3.33 -2.62
C PHE A 203 6.17 -3.40 -3.83
N ASN A 204 6.66 -3.12 -5.05
CA ASN A 204 5.83 -3.30 -6.25
C ASN A 204 5.48 -4.78 -6.49
N GLU A 205 6.37 -5.71 -6.17
CA GLU A 205 6.07 -7.14 -6.19
C GLU A 205 4.97 -7.50 -5.17
N ILE A 206 4.96 -6.92 -3.97
CA ILE A 206 3.85 -7.08 -3.01
C ILE A 206 2.53 -6.67 -3.66
N LEU A 207 2.47 -5.54 -4.36
CA LEU A 207 1.25 -5.08 -5.03
C LEU A 207 0.80 -6.06 -6.13
N GLN A 208 1.75 -6.65 -6.87
CA GLN A 208 1.45 -7.67 -7.88
C GLN A 208 0.87 -8.93 -7.23
N GLN A 209 1.56 -9.47 -6.21
CA GLN A 209 1.12 -10.68 -5.51
C GLN A 209 -0.19 -10.47 -4.76
N TRP A 210 -0.43 -9.27 -4.22
CA TRP A 210 -1.71 -8.89 -3.63
C TRP A 210 -2.84 -8.95 -4.65
N SER A 211 -2.65 -8.41 -5.86
CA SER A 211 -3.63 -8.51 -6.94
C SER A 211 -3.94 -9.96 -7.31
N VAL A 212 -2.92 -10.81 -7.40
CA VAL A 212 -3.10 -12.26 -7.67
C VAL A 212 -3.87 -12.93 -6.54
N LEU A 213 -3.51 -12.67 -5.29
CA LEU A 213 -4.22 -13.23 -4.13
C LEU A 213 -5.70 -12.84 -4.12
N LYS A 214 -6.04 -11.57 -4.40
CA LYS A 214 -7.44 -11.13 -4.51
C LYS A 214 -8.21 -11.93 -5.56
N ASN A 215 -7.66 -12.08 -6.77
CA ASN A 215 -8.30 -12.84 -7.84
C ASN A 215 -8.50 -14.32 -7.47
N VAL A 216 -7.52 -14.93 -6.79
CA VAL A 216 -7.63 -16.30 -6.29
C VAL A 216 -8.75 -16.39 -5.25
N LEU A 217 -8.78 -15.48 -4.27
CA LEU A 217 -9.81 -15.47 -3.22
C LEU A 217 -11.21 -15.24 -3.79
N ASP A 218 -11.38 -14.30 -4.72
CA ASP A 218 -12.66 -14.08 -5.40
C ASP A 218 -13.13 -15.32 -6.16
N GLY A 219 -12.20 -16.02 -6.83
CA GLY A 219 -12.51 -17.27 -7.52
C GLY A 219 -12.89 -18.43 -6.60
N LEU A 220 -12.27 -18.52 -5.42
CA LEU A 220 -12.48 -19.61 -4.46
C LEU A 220 -13.69 -19.39 -3.54
N LEU A 221 -13.96 -18.14 -3.16
CA LEU A 221 -15.01 -17.77 -2.19
C LEU A 221 -16.28 -17.23 -2.86
N GLY A 222 -16.21 -16.76 -4.11
CA GLY A 222 -17.37 -16.22 -4.82
C GLY A 222 -18.03 -15.06 -4.07
N LEU A 223 -19.30 -15.23 -3.69
CA LEU A 223 -20.07 -14.20 -2.97
C LEU A 223 -19.60 -13.98 -1.53
N ASP A 224 -18.91 -14.96 -0.95
CA ASP A 224 -18.40 -14.91 0.43
C ASP A 224 -17.00 -14.28 0.50
N SER A 225 -16.46 -13.80 -0.63
CA SER A 225 -15.16 -13.13 -0.69
C SER A 225 -15.16 -11.85 0.17
N PRO A 226 -14.12 -11.62 1.00
CA PRO A 226 -14.05 -10.42 1.82
C PRO A 226 -13.83 -9.16 0.98
N SER A 227 -14.25 -8.00 1.50
CA SER A 227 -13.91 -6.72 0.89
C SER A 227 -12.42 -6.40 1.04
N PHE A 228 -11.78 -6.07 -0.07
CA PHE A 228 -10.36 -5.67 -0.10
C PHE A 228 -10.13 -4.16 -0.04
N ALA A 229 -11.20 -3.35 -0.09
CA ALA A 229 -11.11 -1.90 -0.31
C ALA A 229 -10.29 -1.15 0.76
N ALA A 230 -10.39 -1.57 2.03
CA ALA A 230 -9.63 -0.97 3.12
C ALA A 230 -8.12 -1.23 2.97
N ILE A 231 -7.76 -2.45 2.55
CA ILE A 231 -6.37 -2.84 2.33
C ILE A 231 -5.82 -2.15 1.08
N ASP A 232 -6.59 -2.11 -0.01
CA ASP A 232 -6.23 -1.38 -1.23
C ASP A 232 -5.94 0.10 -0.94
N SER A 233 -6.83 0.79 -0.22
CA SER A 233 -6.61 2.19 0.16
C SER A 233 -5.37 2.39 1.03
N SER A 234 -5.07 1.44 1.92
CA SER A 234 -3.87 1.48 2.75
C SER A 234 -2.60 1.29 1.92
N LEU A 235 -2.60 0.31 1.00
CA LEU A 235 -1.49 0.05 0.10
C LEU A 235 -1.24 1.22 -0.87
N ASP A 236 -2.29 1.88 -1.36
CA ASP A 236 -2.18 3.08 -2.18
C ASP A 236 -1.51 4.23 -1.41
N THR A 237 -1.92 4.43 -0.15
CA THR A 237 -1.32 5.44 0.74
C THR A 237 0.16 5.13 0.99
N ILE A 238 0.49 3.87 1.27
CA ILE A 238 1.87 3.43 1.45
C ILE A 238 2.67 3.63 0.17
N HIS A 239 2.10 3.32 -1.00
CA HIS A 239 2.78 3.49 -2.29
C HIS A 239 3.13 4.96 -2.54
N ILE A 240 2.20 5.87 -2.27
CA ILE A 240 2.42 7.32 -2.39
C ILE A 240 3.55 7.77 -1.44
N SER A 241 3.51 7.31 -0.17
CA SER A 241 4.56 7.64 0.81
C SER A 241 5.93 7.11 0.38
N LEU A 242 6.03 5.85 -0.04
CA LEU A 242 7.30 5.26 -0.50
C LEU A 242 7.81 5.94 -1.77
N LYS A 243 6.93 6.30 -2.72
CA LYS A 243 7.31 7.11 -3.90
C LYS A 243 7.95 8.43 -3.50
N LYS A 244 7.35 9.13 -2.53
CA LYS A 244 7.86 10.40 -2.00
C LYS A 244 9.20 10.23 -1.28
N ILE A 245 9.28 9.25 -0.38
CA ILE A 245 10.47 8.96 0.44
C ILE A 245 11.66 8.62 -0.47
N TYR A 246 11.49 7.63 -1.35
CA TYR A 246 12.58 7.16 -2.22
C TYR A 246 12.81 8.02 -3.47
N LYS A 247 11.95 9.02 -3.72
CA LYS A 247 12.01 9.91 -4.91
C LYS A 247 12.14 9.10 -6.20
N THR A 248 11.23 8.15 -6.39
CA THR A 248 11.32 7.06 -7.38
C THR A 248 11.48 7.52 -8.83
N GLU A 249 11.13 8.76 -9.15
CA GLU A 249 11.39 9.40 -10.45
C GLU A 249 12.87 9.33 -10.86
N HIS A 250 13.80 9.26 -9.90
CA HIS A 250 15.23 9.15 -10.15
C HIS A 250 15.68 7.73 -10.51
N PHE A 251 14.87 6.70 -10.21
CA PHE A 251 15.22 5.31 -10.49
C PHE A 251 15.16 4.98 -12.00
N GLU A 252 14.27 5.64 -12.74
CA GLU A 252 14.09 5.43 -14.18
C GLU A 252 15.23 6.03 -15.02
N GLN A 253 15.94 7.04 -14.50
CA GLN A 253 17.07 7.66 -15.18
C GLN A 253 18.34 6.78 -15.15
N SER A 254 18.51 5.99 -14.09
CA SER A 254 19.65 5.07 -13.94
C SER A 254 19.59 3.83 -14.85
N THR A 255 18.39 3.34 -15.19
CA THR A 255 18.24 2.18 -16.09
C THR A 255 18.43 2.52 -17.57
N GLN A 256 18.28 3.79 -17.97
CA GLN A 256 18.50 4.22 -19.36
C GLN A 256 19.97 4.50 -19.73
N GLN A 257 20.88 4.64 -18.76
CA GLN A 257 22.31 4.85 -19.03
C GLN A 257 23.12 3.57 -19.28
N SER A 258 22.52 2.39 -19.12
CA SER A 258 23.21 1.10 -19.32
C SER A 258 22.98 0.44 -20.68
N ILE A 259 22.20 1.05 -21.57
CA ILE A 259 22.06 0.57 -22.95
C ILE A 259 23.09 1.30 -23.81
N THR A 260 24.34 0.83 -23.77
CA THR A 260 25.24 1.08 -24.90
C THR A 260 24.62 0.36 -26.10
N PRO A 261 24.23 1.05 -27.18
CA PRO A 261 23.80 0.36 -28.38
C PRO A 261 25.03 -0.36 -28.93
N VAL A 262 25.08 -1.68 -28.77
CA VAL A 262 26.02 -2.54 -29.47
C VAL A 262 25.80 -2.30 -30.96
N ALA A 263 26.77 -1.66 -31.60
CA ALA A 263 26.79 -1.43 -33.02
C ALA A 263 26.81 -2.78 -33.74
N THR A 264 25.67 -3.17 -34.30
CA THR A 264 25.58 -4.28 -35.26
C THR A 264 26.12 -3.80 -36.61
N PRO A 265 27.02 -4.54 -37.28
CA PRO A 265 27.49 -4.19 -38.61
C PRO A 265 26.35 -4.32 -39.63
N SER A 266 26.24 -3.29 -40.45
CA SER A 266 25.31 -3.15 -41.56
C SER A 266 25.66 -4.08 -42.74
N THR A 267 24.62 -4.67 -43.34
CA THR A 267 24.63 -5.09 -44.74
C THR A 267 23.46 -4.44 -45.49
N PRO A 268 23.60 -4.16 -46.79
CA PRO A 268 22.86 -3.08 -47.43
C PRO A 268 21.64 -3.56 -48.24
N THR A 269 20.72 -2.61 -48.43
CA THR A 269 19.78 -2.48 -49.57
C THR A 269 18.55 -3.37 -49.58
N THR A 270 17.38 -2.78 -49.32
CA THR A 270 16.35 -2.58 -50.35
C THR A 270 15.24 -1.64 -49.84
N GLN A 271 15.12 -0.47 -50.48
CA GLN A 271 13.86 0.28 -50.58
C GLN A 271 12.86 -0.57 -51.40
N PRO A 272 11.53 -0.45 -51.20
CA PRO A 272 10.84 0.71 -51.76
C PRO A 272 9.53 1.19 -51.09
N VAL A 273 9.21 2.44 -51.48
CA VAL A 273 7.91 3.13 -51.60
C VAL A 273 7.17 3.67 -50.36
N THR A 274 7.25 5.00 -50.28
CA THR A 274 6.24 5.99 -49.88
C THR A 274 4.76 5.59 -49.95
N ALA A 275 4.03 5.84 -48.86
CA ALA A 275 2.65 6.32 -48.92
C ALA A 275 2.40 7.27 -47.74
N GLN A 276 2.58 8.57 -47.99
CA GLN A 276 1.96 9.62 -47.18
C GLN A 276 0.52 9.78 -47.66
N ALA A 277 -0.43 9.72 -46.73
CA ALA A 277 -1.74 10.34 -46.87
C ALA A 277 -1.95 11.25 -45.66
N PRO A 278 -2.21 12.56 -45.86
CA PRO A 278 -2.52 13.49 -44.79
C PRO A 278 -4.01 13.39 -44.47
N MET A 279 -4.36 13.16 -43.21
CA MET A 279 -5.68 13.52 -42.70
C MET A 279 -5.49 14.40 -41.48
N THR A 280 -5.61 15.69 -41.72
CA THR A 280 -5.87 16.73 -40.72
C THR A 280 -7.15 16.37 -39.96
N HIS A 281 -7.01 15.75 -38.79
CA HIS A 281 -7.99 15.90 -37.72
C HIS A 281 -7.45 16.97 -36.79
N ASN A 282 -8.09 18.14 -36.82
CA ASN A 282 -7.86 19.21 -35.89
C ASN A 282 -8.45 18.78 -34.53
N GLN A 283 -7.74 17.92 -33.81
CA GLN A 283 -8.06 17.60 -32.42
C GLN A 283 -7.47 18.71 -31.53
N LEU A 284 -8.32 19.38 -30.76
CA LEU A 284 -7.90 20.15 -29.60
C LEU A 284 -7.23 19.19 -28.62
N SER A 285 -5.92 18.99 -28.78
CA SER A 285 -5.11 18.28 -27.81
C SER A 285 -4.73 19.25 -26.71
N PHE A 286 -5.12 18.94 -25.47
CA PHE A 286 -4.64 19.68 -24.31
C PHE A 286 -3.13 19.46 -24.19
N GLN A 287 -2.34 20.49 -24.48
CA GLN A 287 -0.88 20.48 -24.35
C GLN A 287 -0.48 21.48 -23.27
N PRO A 288 -0.23 21.04 -22.02
CA PRO A 288 0.11 21.95 -20.94
C PRO A 288 1.47 22.61 -21.19
N GLN A 289 1.50 23.95 -21.20
CA GLN A 289 2.75 24.72 -21.28
C GLN A 289 3.28 25.06 -19.89
N VAL A 290 4.59 24.87 -19.67
CA VAL A 290 5.22 24.97 -18.33
C VAL A 290 5.15 26.39 -17.72
N GLN A 291 4.88 27.42 -18.52
CA GLN A 291 5.00 28.82 -18.10
C GLN A 291 3.66 29.56 -17.87
N SER A 292 2.50 28.94 -18.12
CA SER A 292 1.20 29.62 -18.00
C SER A 292 0.09 28.75 -17.40
N HIS A 293 0.11 28.59 -16.06
CA HIS A 293 -0.92 27.83 -15.34
C HIS A 293 -2.35 28.34 -15.57
N VAL A 294 -2.54 29.65 -15.71
CA VAL A 294 -3.87 30.26 -15.96
C VAL A 294 -4.42 29.87 -17.35
N GLU A 295 -3.57 29.92 -18.37
CA GLU A 295 -3.93 29.56 -19.75
C GLU A 295 -4.19 28.04 -19.88
N ASN A 296 -3.36 27.22 -19.23
CA ASN A 296 -3.59 25.77 -19.15
C ASN A 296 -4.93 25.45 -18.45
N ARG A 297 -5.26 26.16 -17.37
CA ARG A 297 -6.54 25.97 -16.67
C ARG A 297 -7.72 26.33 -17.58
N GLU A 298 -7.63 27.42 -18.34
CA GLU A 298 -8.68 27.84 -19.26
C GLU A 298 -8.89 26.85 -20.41
N GLN A 299 -7.78 26.34 -21.00
CA GLN A 299 -7.83 25.30 -22.03
C GLN A 299 -8.44 23.99 -21.49
N ALA A 300 -8.05 23.56 -20.29
CA ALA A 300 -8.61 22.37 -19.66
C ALA A 300 -10.13 22.50 -19.45
N MET A 301 -10.60 23.69 -19.04
CA MET A 301 -12.03 23.96 -18.85
C MET A 301 -12.82 23.96 -20.16
N GLN A 302 -12.24 24.45 -21.25
CA GLN A 302 -12.87 24.39 -22.59
C GLN A 302 -13.07 22.95 -23.05
N VAL A 303 -12.04 22.10 -22.93
CA VAL A 303 -12.13 20.67 -23.25
C VAL A 303 -13.20 19.98 -22.39
N LEU A 304 -13.24 20.29 -21.09
CA LEU A 304 -14.22 19.70 -20.17
C LEU A 304 -15.66 20.11 -20.49
N GLN A 305 -15.88 21.34 -20.99
CA GLN A 305 -17.16 21.82 -21.47
C GLN A 305 -17.62 21.10 -22.75
N GLU A 306 -16.71 20.82 -23.68
CA GLU A 306 -17.01 20.04 -24.88
C GLU A 306 -17.44 18.61 -24.55
N ILE A 307 -16.70 17.96 -23.64
CA ILE A 307 -17.03 16.61 -23.14
C ILE A 307 -18.41 16.61 -22.45
N ALA A 308 -18.68 17.59 -21.58
CA ALA A 308 -19.98 17.70 -20.92
C ALA A 308 -21.13 17.89 -21.93
N THR A 309 -20.91 18.68 -22.99
CA THR A 309 -21.90 18.90 -24.06
C THR A 309 -22.17 17.64 -24.87
N TYR A 310 -21.13 16.84 -25.12
CA TYR A 310 -21.26 15.55 -25.79
C TYR A 310 -22.09 14.57 -24.96
N PHE A 311 -21.78 14.41 -23.67
CA PHE A 311 -22.54 13.51 -22.78
C PHE A 311 -23.98 13.98 -22.57
N GLN A 312 -24.22 15.28 -22.47
CA GLN A 312 -25.59 15.81 -22.38
C GLN A 312 -26.43 15.50 -23.62
N LYS A 313 -25.81 15.51 -24.81
CA LYS A 313 -26.49 15.25 -26.08
C LYS A 313 -26.78 13.77 -26.31
N ASN A 314 -25.86 12.89 -25.92
CA ASN A 314 -25.94 11.45 -26.20
C ASN A 314 -26.48 10.64 -25.03
N GLU A 315 -26.30 11.10 -23.79
CA GLU A 315 -26.68 10.41 -22.55
C GLU A 315 -27.23 11.39 -21.48
N PRO A 316 -28.38 12.04 -21.72
CA PRO A 316 -28.89 13.11 -20.84
C PRO A 316 -29.22 12.66 -19.41
N HIS A 317 -29.45 11.37 -19.19
CA HIS A 317 -29.75 10.79 -17.87
C HIS A 317 -28.56 10.04 -17.26
N SER A 318 -27.37 10.11 -17.87
CA SER A 318 -26.17 9.49 -17.32
C SER A 318 -25.68 10.28 -16.10
N PRO A 319 -25.32 9.60 -14.99
CA PRO A 319 -24.66 10.23 -13.85
C PRO A 319 -23.39 11.01 -14.26
N VAL A 320 -22.70 10.56 -15.32
CA VAL A 320 -21.49 11.22 -15.83
C VAL A 320 -21.81 12.61 -16.40
N SER A 321 -22.89 12.74 -17.18
CA SER A 321 -23.35 14.04 -17.72
C SER A 321 -23.66 15.03 -16.58
N TYR A 322 -24.37 14.56 -15.56
CA TYR A 322 -24.72 15.37 -14.40
C TYR A 322 -23.49 15.81 -13.59
N MET A 323 -22.54 14.88 -13.35
CA MET A 323 -21.33 15.17 -12.58
C MET A 323 -20.40 16.14 -13.31
N LEU A 324 -20.22 16.01 -14.62
CA LEU A 324 -19.40 16.93 -15.42
C LEU A 324 -19.95 18.36 -15.38
N GLN A 325 -21.27 18.53 -15.53
CA GLN A 325 -21.92 19.84 -15.42
C GLN A 325 -21.75 20.45 -14.02
N LYS A 326 -21.86 19.62 -12.98
CA LYS A 326 -21.67 20.06 -11.59
C LYS A 326 -20.23 20.50 -11.34
N THR A 327 -19.25 19.76 -11.84
CA THR A 327 -17.82 20.09 -11.77
C THR A 327 -17.51 21.42 -12.48
N ILE A 328 -18.06 21.66 -13.67
CA ILE A 328 -17.89 22.94 -14.38
C ILE A 328 -18.43 24.09 -13.54
N LYS A 329 -19.64 23.93 -12.99
CA LYS A 329 -20.29 24.93 -12.14
C LYS A 329 -19.45 25.24 -10.90
N TRP A 330 -18.89 24.22 -10.26
CA TRP A 330 -18.02 24.39 -9.09
C TRP A 330 -16.69 25.08 -9.42
N SER A 331 -16.11 24.83 -10.59
CA SER A 331 -14.84 25.46 -10.98
C SER A 331 -14.92 26.99 -11.14
N GLN A 332 -16.13 27.50 -11.38
CA GLN A 332 -16.41 28.93 -11.59
C GLN A 332 -16.86 29.63 -10.30
N MET A 333 -17.15 28.88 -9.23
CA MET A 333 -17.55 29.45 -7.94
C MET A 333 -16.33 29.80 -7.09
N PRO A 334 -16.33 30.95 -6.40
CA PRO A 334 -15.36 31.21 -5.35
C PRO A 334 -15.57 30.24 -4.18
N LEU A 335 -14.47 29.86 -3.51
CA LEU A 335 -14.44 28.79 -2.51
C LEU A 335 -15.52 28.93 -1.41
N HIS A 336 -15.78 30.15 -0.94
CA HIS A 336 -16.78 30.42 0.10
C HIS A 336 -18.22 30.10 -0.34
N GLU A 337 -18.54 30.33 -1.62
CA GLU A 337 -19.85 30.04 -2.20
C GLU A 337 -20.03 28.54 -2.44
N TRP A 338 -18.96 27.86 -2.87
CA TRP A 338 -18.94 26.41 -3.00
C TRP A 338 -19.12 25.71 -1.64
N LEU A 339 -18.38 26.15 -0.61
CA LEU A 339 -18.49 25.60 0.75
C LEU A 339 -19.91 25.73 1.30
N GLY A 340 -20.58 26.85 1.08
CA GLY A 340 -21.98 27.05 1.48
C GLY A 340 -22.99 26.17 0.75
N GLN A 341 -22.69 25.67 -0.46
CA GLN A 341 -23.57 24.75 -1.21
C GLN A 341 -23.32 23.28 -0.86
N VAL A 342 -22.11 22.93 -0.43
CA VAL A 342 -21.70 21.55 -0.14
C VAL A 342 -21.90 21.19 1.33
N ILE A 343 -21.75 22.16 2.23
CA ILE A 343 -21.96 21.98 3.68
C ILE A 343 -23.43 22.30 3.99
N LYS A 344 -24.23 21.27 4.28
CA LYS A 344 -25.66 21.38 4.59
C LYS A 344 -25.99 21.53 6.08
N ASP A 345 -24.99 21.65 6.95
CA ASP A 345 -25.19 21.75 8.40
C ASP A 345 -25.03 23.18 8.93
N GLU A 346 -25.96 23.57 9.81
CA GLU A 346 -26.36 24.93 10.18
C GLU A 346 -25.40 25.77 11.05
N HIS A 347 -24.15 25.38 11.32
CA HIS A 347 -23.25 26.23 12.13
C HIS A 347 -21.78 26.33 11.67
N PRO A 348 -21.47 26.77 10.43
CA PRO A 348 -20.09 27.09 10.05
C PRO A 348 -19.59 28.44 10.62
N LEU A 349 -20.50 29.39 10.91
CA LEU A 349 -20.13 30.73 11.36
C LEU A 349 -19.64 30.80 12.81
N GLN A 350 -20.18 29.95 13.70
CA GLN A 350 -19.77 29.89 15.11
C GLN A 350 -18.32 29.40 15.22
N MET A 351 -17.97 28.35 14.46
CA MET A 351 -16.63 27.78 14.45
C MET A 351 -15.58 28.71 13.86
N VAL A 352 -15.94 29.53 12.87
CA VAL A 352 -15.04 30.53 12.27
C VAL A 352 -14.86 31.75 13.19
N GLN A 353 -15.89 32.16 13.93
CA GLN A 353 -15.78 33.24 14.93
C GLN A 353 -14.94 32.83 16.14
N ASP A 354 -15.08 31.58 16.61
CA ASP A 354 -14.24 31.01 17.67
C ASP A 354 -12.79 30.82 17.21
N MET A 355 -12.57 30.41 15.96
CA MET A 355 -11.23 30.19 15.41
C MET A 355 -10.50 31.50 15.04
N LEU A 356 -11.22 32.61 14.81
CA LEU A 356 -10.66 33.94 14.56
C LEU A 356 -10.58 34.83 15.82
N GLY A 357 -11.01 34.33 16.99
CA GLY A 357 -10.85 35.01 18.28
C GLY A 357 -11.65 36.31 18.46
N VAL A 358 -12.72 36.52 17.70
CA VAL A 358 -13.53 37.74 17.80
C VAL A 358 -14.72 37.48 18.73
N GLN A 359 -14.61 37.93 19.98
CA GLN A 359 -15.74 37.86 20.91
C GLN A 359 -16.89 38.78 20.46
N PRO A 360 -18.15 38.34 20.54
CA PRO A 360 -19.29 39.23 20.32
C PRO A 360 -19.30 40.30 21.42
N LYS A 361 -19.39 41.55 21.00
CA LYS A 361 -19.56 42.69 21.90
C LYS A 361 -20.93 42.53 22.58
N ASN A 362 -20.92 42.25 23.88
CA ASN A 362 -22.14 42.22 24.69
C ASN A 362 -22.78 43.62 24.69
N GLU A 363 -23.86 43.83 23.95
CA GLU A 363 -24.74 44.98 24.13
C GLU A 363 -25.72 44.71 25.27
N TYR A 364 -25.20 44.65 26.50
CA TYR A 364 -25.91 44.99 27.74
C TYR A 364 -24.87 45.34 28.81
N GLU A 365 -24.20 46.49 28.61
CA GLU A 365 -23.74 47.43 29.65
C GLU A 365 -23.30 48.75 29.02
#